data_AF-A0A3D0SDE9-F1
#
_entry.id   AF-A0A3D0SDE9-F1
#
_cell.length_a   1.000
_cell.length_b   1.000
_cell.length_c   1.000
_cell.angle_alpha   90.00
_cell.angle_beta   90.00
_cell.angle_gamma   90.00
#
_symmetry.space_group_name_H-M   'P 1'
#
loop_
_entity.id
_entity.type
_entity.pdbx_description
1 polymer ?
#
loop_
_entity_poly.entity_id
_entity_poly.type
_entity_poly.pdbx_seq_one_letter_code
_entity_poly.pdbx_strand_id
1 'polypeptide(L)'
;VPYLISMALLVTGIGTFIQTRGFGPVGSGLVAIQGTSFAFISALLMVGTTIKARGGTNDDILAMMFGVCFWGAFVEIILSQFITQLKRVITPITTGVVIIAIGISLIKVGMTDLAGGFNSDDFGSVENLNLGLTVLLVIIFFNAHRNRWLRLSAIFIGMSLGTLIAFFAGMTDFTALTSLPVFSFPQPFKYGFNFDWALFLPIALIYFFTAIETAGDLTANSLFCQLPIRGEKYLKRIRAGILGDGFNSLMAAIFCTFPNTTFGQNNGVIQMTGIASRKVGYFVAAVFVVLGVFPFIGAVLQAIPKPVLGGATLVMFAMVAVGGVKILTSVPLTQRN
;
A
#
# COMPACT_ATOMS: atom_id res chain seq x y z
N VAL A 1 7.50 16.70 -0.30
CA VAL A 1 7.59 15.23 -0.11
C VAL A 1 7.39 14.81 1.35
N PRO A 2 8.10 15.35 2.37
CA PRO A 2 7.90 14.94 3.77
C PRO A 2 6.44 15.03 4.24
N TYR A 3 5.75 16.11 3.83
CA TYR A 3 4.32 16.30 4.06
C TYR A 3 3.47 15.13 3.55
N LEU A 4 3.71 14.65 2.32
CA LEU A 4 2.95 13.55 1.72
C LEU A 4 3.11 12.24 2.51
N ILE A 5 4.34 11.95 2.96
CA ILE A 5 4.65 10.77 3.78
C ILE A 5 3.97 10.88 5.15
N SER A 6 4.03 12.06 5.77
CA SER A 6 3.36 12.35 7.04
C SER A 6 1.84 12.15 6.94
N MET A 7 1.21 12.70 5.89
CA MET A 7 -0.22 12.54 5.64
C MET A 7 -0.59 11.09 5.28
N ALA A 8 0.27 10.37 4.56
CA ALA A 8 0.07 8.93 4.30
C ALA A 8 -0.01 8.14 5.60
N LEU A 9 0.90 8.36 6.55
CA LEU A 9 0.88 7.72 7.86
C LEU A 9 -0.36 8.13 8.67
N LEU A 10 -0.70 9.41 8.69
CA LEU A 10 -1.85 9.93 9.43
C LEU A 10 -3.16 9.29 8.93
N VAL A 11 -3.42 9.37 7.62
CA VAL A 11 -4.64 8.82 7.00
C VAL A 11 -4.65 7.29 7.11
N THR A 12 -3.50 6.63 7.01
CA THR A 12 -3.37 5.18 7.26
C THR A 12 -3.79 4.81 8.68
N GLY A 13 -3.37 5.59 9.68
CA GLY A 13 -3.77 5.39 11.08
C GLY A 13 -5.27 5.57 11.29
N ILE A 14 -5.83 6.66 10.77
CA ILE A 14 -7.28 6.94 10.84
C ILE A 14 -8.06 5.83 10.11
N GLY A 15 -7.63 5.45 8.91
CA GLY A 15 -8.28 4.42 8.11
C GLY A 15 -8.25 3.05 8.79
N THR A 16 -7.12 2.69 9.39
CA THR A 16 -6.97 1.47 10.20
C THR A 16 -7.92 1.49 11.40
N PHE A 17 -8.06 2.63 12.07
CA PHE A 17 -9.02 2.79 13.16
C PHE A 17 -10.47 2.63 12.69
N ILE A 18 -10.86 3.25 11.57
CA ILE A 18 -12.19 3.14 10.97
C ILE A 18 -12.49 1.68 10.62
N GLN A 19 -11.56 1.00 9.94
CA GLN A 19 -11.72 -0.42 9.58
C GLN A 19 -11.83 -1.31 10.82
N THR A 20 -11.01 -1.07 11.84
CA THR A 20 -10.95 -1.93 13.03
C THR A 20 -12.15 -1.73 13.96
N ARG A 21 -12.62 -0.49 14.11
CA ARG A 21 -13.76 -0.17 14.97
C ARG A 21 -15.09 -0.49 14.29
N GLY A 22 -15.23 -0.09 13.04
CA GLY A 22 -16.52 -0.03 12.36
C GLY A 22 -17.38 1.13 12.89
N PHE A 23 -17.83 2.00 12.00
CA PHE A 23 -18.77 3.09 12.26
C PHE A 23 -20.00 2.91 11.38
N GLY A 24 -21.06 2.34 11.97
CA GLY A 24 -22.30 2.06 11.23
C GLY A 24 -22.03 1.13 10.03
N PRO A 25 -22.26 1.59 8.78
CA PRO A 25 -22.00 0.79 7.58
C PRO A 25 -20.53 0.80 7.13
N VAL A 26 -19.66 1.63 7.70
CA VAL A 26 -18.27 1.82 7.25
C VAL A 26 -17.31 1.08 8.17
N GLY A 27 -16.45 0.21 7.62
CA GLY A 27 -15.47 -0.55 8.37
C GLY A 27 -15.90 -1.99 8.68
N SER A 28 -14.99 -2.93 8.49
CA SER A 28 -15.18 -4.38 8.59
C SER A 28 -15.29 -4.87 10.03
N GLY A 29 -14.75 -4.13 11.00
CA GLY A 29 -14.60 -4.59 12.37
C GLY A 29 -13.59 -5.74 12.51
N LEU A 30 -12.69 -5.91 11.55
CA LEU A 30 -11.55 -6.83 11.65
C LEU A 30 -10.28 -6.05 11.99
N VAL A 31 -9.24 -6.74 12.44
CA VAL A 31 -7.90 -6.15 12.45
C VAL A 31 -7.42 -6.07 11.00
N ALA A 32 -7.93 -5.09 10.26
CA ALA A 32 -7.63 -4.85 8.86
C ALA A 32 -6.82 -3.55 8.79
N ILE A 33 -5.49 -3.72 8.85
CA ILE A 33 -4.56 -2.60 8.72
C ILE A 33 -4.72 -2.03 7.32
N GLN A 34 -4.84 -0.72 7.23
CA GLN A 34 -4.94 0.01 5.98
C GLN A 34 -3.57 0.55 5.61
N GLY A 35 -3.35 0.86 4.35
CA GLY A 35 -2.12 1.49 3.90
C GLY A 35 -2.21 1.85 2.43
N THR A 36 -1.25 2.65 1.95
CA THR A 36 -1.21 3.07 0.56
C THR A 36 -1.06 1.87 -0.37
N SER A 37 -1.97 1.74 -1.34
CA SER A 37 -1.98 0.62 -2.28
C SER A 37 -0.91 0.74 -3.34
N PHE A 38 -0.12 -0.32 -3.50
CA PHE A 38 0.89 -0.40 -4.55
C PHE A 38 0.26 -0.53 -5.95
N ALA A 39 -0.98 -1.01 -6.06
CA ALA A 39 -1.65 -1.20 -7.34
C ALA A 39 -1.75 0.11 -8.16
N PHE A 40 -1.77 1.26 -7.48
CA PHE A 40 -1.87 2.56 -8.14
C PHE A 40 -0.55 3.12 -8.66
N ILE A 41 0.62 2.58 -8.26
CA ILE A 41 1.92 3.20 -8.59
C ILE A 41 2.08 3.40 -10.09
N SER A 42 1.89 2.34 -10.89
CA SER A 42 2.12 2.40 -12.34
C SER A 42 1.17 3.38 -13.04
N ALA A 43 -0.10 3.43 -12.63
CA ALA A 43 -1.07 4.35 -13.23
C ALA A 43 -0.84 5.80 -12.78
N LEU A 44 -0.47 6.01 -11.52
CA LEU A 44 -0.14 7.33 -10.99
C LEU A 44 1.14 7.89 -11.63
N LEU A 45 2.16 7.07 -11.87
CA LEU A 45 3.34 7.46 -12.65
C LEU A 45 2.95 7.86 -14.08
N MET A 46 2.04 7.13 -14.71
CA MET A 46 1.51 7.49 -16.04
C MET A 46 0.81 8.86 -16.03
N VAL A 47 -0.05 9.12 -15.03
CA VAL A 47 -0.69 10.43 -14.84
C VAL A 47 0.36 11.54 -14.71
N GLY A 48 1.35 11.35 -13.83
CA GLY A 48 2.40 12.34 -13.59
C GLY A 48 3.26 12.63 -14.82
N THR A 49 3.68 11.59 -15.54
CA THR A 49 4.47 11.76 -16.78
C THR A 49 3.68 12.45 -17.89
N THR A 50 2.37 12.19 -17.99
CA THR A 50 1.51 12.81 -18.99
C THR A 50 1.29 14.29 -18.71
N ILE A 51 1.02 14.67 -17.45
CA ILE A 51 0.89 16.08 -17.08
C ILE A 51 2.21 16.83 -17.24
N LYS A 52 3.34 16.19 -16.87
CA LYS A 52 4.67 16.75 -17.10
C LYS A 52 4.94 16.97 -18.59
N ALA A 53 4.56 16.03 -19.46
CA ALA A 53 4.70 16.16 -20.91
C ALA A 53 3.82 17.28 -21.50
N ARG A 54 2.69 17.59 -20.86
CA ARG A 54 1.83 18.75 -21.20
C ARG A 54 2.37 20.08 -20.66
N GLY A 55 3.54 20.10 -20.02
CA GLY A 55 4.14 21.30 -19.44
C GLY A 55 3.61 21.68 -18.05
N GLY A 56 2.88 20.79 -17.38
CA GLY A 56 2.36 21.03 -16.03
C GLY A 56 3.47 21.07 -14.98
N THR A 57 3.26 21.88 -13.95
CA THR A 57 4.15 21.97 -12.78
C THR A 57 4.02 20.75 -11.86
N ASN A 58 4.91 20.61 -10.88
CA ASN A 58 4.82 19.55 -9.88
C ASN A 58 3.51 19.60 -9.07
N ASP A 59 2.99 20.80 -8.82
CA ASP A 59 1.72 20.97 -8.11
C ASP A 59 0.54 20.59 -9.00
N ASP A 60 0.58 20.88 -10.31
CA ASP A 60 -0.44 20.43 -11.27
C ASP A 60 -0.50 18.90 -11.38
N ILE A 61 0.66 18.25 -11.36
CA ILE A 61 0.76 16.78 -11.32
C ILE A 61 0.04 16.24 -10.08
N LEU A 62 0.35 16.78 -8.91
CA LEU A 62 -0.26 16.34 -7.65
C LEU A 62 -1.76 16.65 -7.60
N ALA A 63 -2.19 17.83 -8.06
CA ALA A 63 -3.60 18.22 -8.17
C ALA A 63 -4.39 17.24 -9.04
N MET A 64 -3.81 16.85 -10.19
CA MET A 64 -4.41 15.87 -11.09
C MET A 64 -4.49 14.49 -10.44
N MET A 65 -3.37 13.99 -9.87
CA MET A 65 -3.32 12.68 -9.21
C MET A 65 -4.36 12.57 -8.09
N PHE A 66 -4.43 13.57 -7.20
CA PHE A 66 -5.39 13.54 -6.10
C PHE A 66 -6.83 13.75 -6.56
N GLY A 67 -7.08 14.57 -7.59
CA GLY A 67 -8.42 14.76 -8.11
C GLY A 67 -8.98 13.53 -8.84
N VAL A 68 -8.16 12.82 -9.64
CA VAL A 68 -8.60 11.54 -10.23
C VAL A 68 -8.77 10.45 -9.16
N CYS A 69 -7.94 10.42 -8.12
CA CYS A 69 -8.12 9.51 -6.98
C CYS A 69 -9.37 9.82 -6.16
N PHE A 70 -9.68 11.11 -5.95
CA PHE A 70 -10.89 11.55 -5.25
C PHE A 70 -12.15 10.99 -5.93
N TRP A 71 -12.25 11.17 -7.24
CA TRP A 71 -13.37 10.60 -8.00
C TRP A 71 -13.29 9.07 -8.10
N GLY A 72 -12.08 8.52 -8.18
CA GLY A 72 -11.87 7.07 -8.22
C GLY A 72 -12.35 6.36 -6.96
N ALA A 73 -12.20 6.97 -5.79
CA ALA A 73 -12.70 6.43 -4.53
C ALA A 73 -14.22 6.19 -4.53
N PHE A 74 -15.00 6.97 -5.29
CA PHE A 74 -16.43 6.72 -5.44
C PHE A 74 -16.74 5.41 -6.15
N VAL A 75 -15.85 4.90 -7.00
CA VAL A 75 -16.00 3.59 -7.63
C VAL A 75 -16.11 2.51 -6.56
N GLU A 76 -15.20 2.47 -5.59
CA GLU A 76 -15.26 1.51 -4.48
C GLU A 76 -16.49 1.71 -3.59
N ILE A 77 -16.82 2.97 -3.27
CA ILE A 77 -17.99 3.31 -2.46
C ILE A 77 -19.26 2.79 -3.13
N ILE A 78 -19.42 2.99 -4.43
CA ILE A 78 -20.57 2.50 -5.19
C ILE A 78 -20.55 0.97 -5.26
N LEU A 79 -19.41 0.36 -5.61
CA LEU A 79 -19.27 -1.10 -5.71
C LEU A 79 -19.56 -1.82 -4.40
N SER A 80 -19.24 -1.20 -3.25
CA SER A 80 -19.54 -1.77 -1.93
C SER A 80 -21.04 -2.05 -1.74
N GLN A 81 -21.92 -1.27 -2.37
CA GLN A 81 -23.37 -1.44 -2.29
C GLN A 81 -23.86 -2.63 -3.12
N PHE A 82 -23.10 -3.04 -4.14
CA PHE A 82 -23.42 -4.13 -5.06
C PHE A 82 -22.61 -5.41 -4.79
N ILE A 83 -22.20 -5.63 -3.53
CA ILE A 83 -21.33 -6.75 -3.16
C ILE A 83 -21.91 -8.12 -3.54
N THR A 84 -23.24 -8.26 -3.54
CA THR A 84 -23.92 -9.52 -3.88
C THR A 84 -23.72 -9.89 -5.35
N GLN A 85 -23.68 -8.90 -6.24
CA GLN A 85 -23.37 -9.05 -7.65
C GLN A 85 -21.86 -9.23 -7.85
N LEU A 86 -21.05 -8.45 -7.13
CA LEU A 86 -19.59 -8.49 -7.21
C LEU A 86 -19.01 -9.87 -6.85
N LYS A 87 -19.68 -10.62 -5.95
CA LYS A 87 -19.33 -12.01 -5.63
C LYS A 87 -19.27 -12.96 -6.82
N ARG A 88 -19.97 -12.69 -7.93
CA ARG A 88 -19.86 -13.51 -9.14
C ARG A 88 -18.52 -13.30 -9.84
N VAL A 89 -17.92 -12.12 -9.68
CA VAL A 89 -16.64 -11.75 -10.29
C VAL A 89 -15.47 -12.05 -9.36
N ILE A 90 -15.66 -11.88 -8.04
CA ILE A 90 -14.67 -12.23 -7.00
C ILE A 90 -14.63 -13.75 -6.84
N THR A 91 -13.94 -14.42 -7.77
CA THR A 91 -13.58 -15.84 -7.67
C THR A 91 -12.10 -15.96 -7.33
N PRO A 92 -11.64 -17.07 -6.72
CA PRO A 92 -10.22 -17.29 -6.48
C PRO A 92 -9.37 -17.18 -7.76
N ILE A 93 -9.93 -17.55 -8.92
CA ILE A 93 -9.26 -17.42 -10.22
C ILE A 93 -9.06 -15.94 -10.56
N THR A 94 -10.13 -15.14 -10.57
CA THR A 94 -10.05 -13.71 -10.88
C THR A 94 -9.13 -12.97 -9.90
N THR A 95 -9.32 -13.21 -8.59
CA THR A 95 -8.53 -12.59 -7.54
C THR A 95 -7.05 -12.98 -7.65
N GLY A 96 -6.76 -14.27 -7.88
CA GLY A 96 -5.38 -14.76 -8.08
C GLY A 96 -4.69 -14.10 -9.27
N VAL A 97 -5.35 -14.07 -10.43
CA VAL A 97 -4.79 -13.46 -11.66
C VAL A 97 -4.54 -11.96 -11.48
N VAL A 98 -5.48 -11.22 -10.89
CA VAL A 98 -5.33 -9.78 -10.63
C VAL A 98 -4.14 -9.51 -9.69
N ILE A 99 -4.04 -10.24 -8.58
CA ILE A 99 -2.94 -10.06 -7.61
C ILE A 99 -1.58 -10.42 -8.24
N ILE A 100 -1.52 -11.48 -9.05
CA ILE A 100 -0.31 -11.84 -9.81
C ILE A 100 0.08 -10.71 -10.76
N ALA A 101 -0.88 -10.19 -11.53
CA ALA A 101 -0.62 -9.11 -12.49
C ALA A 101 -0.11 -7.84 -11.79
N ILE A 102 -0.72 -7.46 -10.65
CA ILE A 102 -0.25 -6.35 -9.81
C ILE A 102 1.18 -6.60 -9.36
N GLY A 103 1.46 -7.76 -8.74
CA GLY A 103 2.80 -8.11 -8.25
C GLY A 103 3.87 -8.06 -9.34
N ILE A 104 3.61 -8.67 -10.50
CA ILE A 104 4.54 -8.67 -11.65
C ILE A 104 4.77 -7.25 -12.18
N SER A 105 3.71 -6.45 -12.31
CA SER A 105 3.84 -5.08 -12.81
C SER A 105 4.73 -4.20 -11.92
N LEU A 106 4.75 -4.49 -10.61
CA LEU A 106 5.51 -3.74 -9.62
C LEU A 106 6.97 -4.20 -9.49
N ILE A 107 7.30 -5.41 -9.94
CA ILE A 107 8.70 -5.86 -10.01
C ILE A 107 9.54 -4.86 -10.82
N LYS A 108 9.01 -4.31 -11.91
CA LYS A 108 9.70 -3.29 -12.71
C LYS A 108 10.05 -2.06 -11.86
N VAL A 109 9.12 -1.57 -11.05
CA VAL A 109 9.34 -0.41 -10.18
C VAL A 109 10.41 -0.73 -9.13
N GLY A 110 10.31 -1.90 -8.48
CA GLY A 110 11.32 -2.33 -7.49
C GLY A 110 12.71 -2.46 -8.10
N MET A 111 12.83 -3.01 -9.32
CA MET A 111 14.10 -3.11 -10.05
C MET A 111 14.66 -1.74 -10.45
N THR A 112 13.80 -0.81 -10.88
CA THR A 112 14.22 0.57 -11.18
C THR A 112 14.74 1.28 -9.93
N ASP A 113 14.06 1.15 -8.80
CA ASP A 113 14.52 1.73 -7.53
C ASP A 113 15.81 1.06 -7.02
N LEU A 114 15.94 -0.27 -7.20
CA LEU A 114 17.15 -1.02 -6.87
C LEU A 114 18.37 -0.49 -7.64
N ALA A 115 18.17 -0.10 -8.90
CA ALA A 115 19.21 0.47 -9.75
C ALA A 115 19.53 1.96 -9.47
N GLY A 116 18.83 2.63 -8.56
CA GLY A 116 19.07 4.05 -8.25
C GLY A 116 17.84 4.95 -8.40
N GLY A 117 16.76 4.45 -9.01
CA GLY A 117 15.50 5.16 -9.18
C GLY A 117 15.32 5.80 -10.57
N PHE A 118 14.17 6.43 -10.78
CA PHE A 118 13.84 7.03 -12.08
C PHE A 118 14.67 8.30 -12.35
N ASN A 119 15.31 8.36 -13.52
CA ASN A 119 16.16 9.47 -13.97
C ASN A 119 17.32 9.80 -13.02
N SER A 120 17.91 8.79 -12.35
CA SER A 120 19.12 9.03 -11.56
C SER A 120 20.35 9.06 -12.48
N ASP A 121 21.30 9.95 -12.19
CA ASP A 121 22.52 10.11 -12.97
C ASP A 121 23.46 8.89 -12.83
N ASP A 122 23.33 8.19 -11.70
CA ASP A 122 24.06 7.00 -11.30
C ASP A 122 23.23 5.70 -11.47
N PHE A 123 22.29 5.71 -12.42
CA PHE A 123 21.42 4.56 -12.66
C PHE A 123 22.23 3.32 -13.07
N GLY A 124 22.06 2.23 -12.32
CA GLY A 124 22.77 0.98 -12.53
C GLY A 124 24.23 1.01 -12.06
N SER A 125 24.64 2.00 -11.27
CA SER A 125 25.96 2.02 -10.65
C SER A 125 26.19 0.78 -9.79
N VAL A 126 27.46 0.35 -9.70
CA VAL A 126 27.84 -0.84 -8.93
C VAL A 126 27.50 -0.65 -7.46
N GLU A 127 27.64 0.57 -6.96
CA GLU A 127 27.30 0.99 -5.60
C GLU A 127 25.80 0.79 -5.32
N ASN A 128 24.93 1.29 -6.19
CA ASN A 128 23.48 1.17 -6.05
C ASN A 128 23.04 -0.30 -6.12
N LEU A 129 23.54 -1.04 -7.12
CA LEU A 129 23.22 -2.45 -7.29
C LEU A 129 23.69 -3.29 -6.10
N ASN A 130 24.91 -3.07 -5.60
CA ASN A 130 25.44 -3.78 -4.44
C ASN A 130 24.64 -3.48 -3.17
N LEU A 131 24.26 -2.22 -2.94
CA LEU A 131 23.46 -1.83 -1.79
C LEU A 131 22.08 -2.50 -1.82
N GLY A 132 21.38 -2.39 -2.95
CA GLY A 132 20.05 -3.00 -3.12
C GLY A 132 20.10 -4.53 -3.06
N LEU A 133 21.12 -5.16 -3.67
CA LEU A 133 21.33 -6.60 -3.61
C LEU A 133 21.66 -7.08 -2.19
N THR A 134 22.45 -6.32 -1.43
CA THR A 134 22.74 -6.62 -0.03
C THR A 134 21.46 -6.63 0.79
N VAL A 135 20.61 -5.61 0.65
CA VAL A 135 19.30 -5.55 1.31
C VAL A 135 18.44 -6.74 0.92
N LEU A 136 18.36 -7.06 -0.38
CA LEU A 136 17.62 -8.20 -0.89
C LEU A 136 18.07 -9.52 -0.22
N LEU A 137 19.38 -9.78 -0.22
CA LEU A 137 19.96 -11.00 0.34
C LEU A 137 19.73 -11.11 1.85
N VAL A 138 19.86 -10.00 2.59
CA VAL A 138 19.58 -9.94 4.02
C VAL A 138 18.12 -10.30 4.30
N ILE A 139 17.18 -9.73 3.53
CA ILE A 139 15.75 -10.03 3.70
C ILE A 139 15.47 -11.50 3.39
N ILE A 140 16.02 -12.05 2.30
CA ILE A 140 15.86 -13.45 1.93
C ILE A 140 16.41 -14.36 3.04
N PHE A 141 17.59 -14.06 3.57
CA PHE A 141 18.22 -14.82 4.64
C PHE A 141 17.34 -14.87 5.90
N PHE A 142 16.81 -13.73 6.35
CA PHE A 142 15.93 -13.69 7.52
C PHE A 142 14.56 -14.31 7.27
N ASN A 143 14.02 -14.20 6.04
CA ASN A 143 12.74 -14.79 5.67
C ASN A 143 12.81 -16.34 5.60
N ALA A 144 13.98 -16.89 5.24
CA ALA A 144 14.24 -18.33 5.26
C ALA A 144 14.52 -18.89 6.68
N HIS A 145 14.68 -18.03 7.68
CA HIS A 145 15.07 -18.44 9.02
C HIS A 145 13.95 -19.21 9.75
N ARG A 146 14.32 -20.19 10.59
CA ARG A 146 13.34 -21.01 11.33
C ARG A 146 12.56 -20.19 12.38
N ASN A 147 13.18 -19.17 12.96
CA ASN A 147 12.57 -18.31 13.96
C ASN A 147 11.51 -17.39 13.35
N ARG A 148 10.25 -17.55 13.78
CA ARG A 148 9.11 -16.75 13.31
C ARG A 148 9.31 -15.24 13.46
N TRP A 149 9.95 -14.78 14.53
CA TRP A 149 10.12 -13.35 14.79
C TRP A 149 11.09 -12.71 13.81
N LEU A 150 12.18 -13.43 13.48
CA LEU A 150 13.14 -12.97 12.47
C LEU A 150 12.50 -12.88 11.07
N ARG A 151 11.63 -13.84 10.71
CA ARG A 151 10.90 -13.78 9.43
C ARG A 151 9.96 -12.57 9.36
N LEU A 152 9.19 -12.32 10.42
CA LEU A 152 8.26 -11.19 10.48
C LEU A 152 8.99 -9.84 10.42
N SER A 153 10.18 -9.75 11.01
CA SER A 153 10.99 -8.54 11.02
C SER A 153 11.98 -8.45 9.85
N ALA A 154 12.02 -9.41 8.93
CA ALA A 154 13.06 -9.51 7.90
C ALA A 154 13.18 -8.24 7.04
N ILE A 155 12.05 -7.71 6.57
CA ILE A 155 12.02 -6.47 5.77
C ILE A 155 12.53 -5.28 6.59
N PHE A 156 12.08 -5.15 7.84
CA PHE A 156 12.51 -4.07 8.73
C PHE A 156 14.01 -4.12 9.01
N ILE A 157 14.55 -5.31 9.30
CA ILE A 157 15.98 -5.55 9.53
C ILE A 157 16.78 -5.24 8.26
N GLY A 158 16.34 -5.74 7.10
CA GLY A 158 17.01 -5.50 5.83
C GLY A 158 17.07 -4.02 5.47
N MET A 159 15.95 -3.30 5.60
CA MET A 159 15.92 -1.86 5.40
C MET A 159 16.81 -1.11 6.39
N SER A 160 16.76 -1.47 7.68
CA SER A 160 17.58 -0.82 8.72
C SER A 160 19.08 -0.99 8.46
N LEU A 161 19.51 -2.22 8.12
CA LEU A 161 20.91 -2.50 7.78
C LEU A 161 21.33 -1.83 6.48
N GLY A 162 20.47 -1.83 5.46
CA GLY A 162 20.72 -1.13 4.19
C GLY A 162 20.90 0.37 4.38
N THR A 163 20.01 1.01 5.14
CA THR A 163 20.12 2.43 5.46
C THR A 163 21.37 2.73 6.29
N LEU A 164 21.76 1.83 7.22
CA LEU A 164 22.98 2.00 8.00
C LEU A 164 24.25 1.92 7.12
N ILE A 165 24.31 0.96 6.20
CA ILE A 165 25.41 0.85 5.22
C ILE A 165 25.46 2.11 4.36
N ALA A 166 24.31 2.57 3.87
CA ALA A 166 24.23 3.78 3.06
C ALA A 166 24.64 5.04 3.81
N PHE A 167 24.34 5.11 5.11
CA PHE A 167 24.76 6.22 5.98
C PHE A 167 26.28 6.31 6.05
N PHE A 168 26.97 5.19 6.30
CA PHE A 168 28.43 5.15 6.33
C PHE A 168 29.06 5.37 4.94
N ALA A 169 28.36 5.01 3.86
CA ALA A 169 28.77 5.31 2.49
C ALA A 169 28.50 6.76 2.07
N GLY A 170 27.91 7.60 2.92
CA GLY A 170 27.60 9.00 2.61
C GLY A 170 26.46 9.21 1.61
N MET A 171 25.63 8.17 1.37
CA MET A 171 24.53 8.20 0.39
C MET A 171 23.21 8.74 0.97
N THR A 172 23.18 9.10 2.25
CA THR A 172 21.97 9.62 2.93
C THR A 172 22.08 11.12 3.15
N ASP A 173 21.08 11.87 2.71
CA ASP A 173 20.98 13.30 2.98
C ASP A 173 19.96 13.59 4.09
N PHE A 174 20.46 14.12 5.19
CA PHE A 174 19.68 14.52 6.37
C PHE A 174 19.52 16.04 6.50
N THR A 175 19.99 16.81 5.52
CA THR A 175 19.96 18.29 5.54
C THR A 175 18.53 18.82 5.66
N ALA A 176 17.55 18.10 5.11
CA ALA A 176 16.13 18.45 5.19
C ALA A 176 15.53 18.39 6.61
N LEU A 177 16.23 17.83 7.62
CA LEU A 177 15.69 17.70 8.98
C LEU A 177 15.66 19.02 9.77
N THR A 178 16.53 19.98 9.43
CA THR A 178 16.73 21.21 10.23
C THR A 178 15.69 22.30 9.97
N SER A 179 14.96 22.23 8.85
CA SER A 179 14.03 23.26 8.40
C SER A 179 12.55 22.88 8.50
N LEU A 180 12.23 21.76 9.14
CA LEU A 180 10.87 21.23 9.18
C LEU A 180 10.07 21.78 10.38
N PRO A 181 8.76 22.05 10.19
CA PRO A 181 7.88 22.37 11.31
C PRO A 181 7.76 21.16 12.25
N VAL A 182 7.62 21.42 13.54
CA VAL A 182 7.49 20.35 14.56
C VAL A 182 6.22 19.53 14.35
N PHE A 183 5.14 20.17 13.90
CA PHE A 183 3.85 19.55 13.64
C PHE A 183 3.42 19.76 12.19
N SER A 184 2.85 18.72 11.58
CA SER A 184 2.21 18.82 10.28
C SER A 184 0.73 18.49 10.39
N PHE A 185 -0.11 19.51 10.25
CA PHE A 185 -1.56 19.34 10.28
C PHE A 185 -2.10 19.05 8.86
N PRO A 186 -3.14 18.20 8.75
CA PRO A 186 -3.75 17.89 7.46
C PRO A 186 -4.44 19.11 6.87
N GLN A 187 -3.99 19.51 5.67
CA GLN A 187 -4.58 20.59 4.88
C GLN A 187 -5.37 19.98 3.72
N PRO A 188 -6.70 20.11 3.69
CA PRO A 188 -7.52 19.67 2.56
C PRO A 188 -7.07 20.33 1.25
N PHE A 189 -6.91 19.54 0.19
CA PHE A 189 -6.62 20.00 -1.18
C PHE A 189 -5.44 20.96 -1.29
N LYS A 190 -4.40 20.76 -0.48
CA LYS A 190 -3.20 21.61 -0.41
C LYS A 190 -2.56 21.91 -1.78
N TYR A 191 -2.52 20.91 -2.65
CA TYR A 191 -1.89 21.02 -3.98
C TYR A 191 -2.87 21.42 -5.08
N GLY A 192 -4.13 21.71 -4.73
CA GLY A 192 -5.21 21.97 -5.68
C GLY A 192 -6.04 20.73 -6.02
N PHE A 193 -6.97 20.90 -6.96
CA PHE A 193 -7.91 19.87 -7.38
C PHE A 193 -8.13 19.98 -8.90
N ASN A 194 -7.81 18.92 -9.64
CA ASN A 194 -8.00 18.88 -11.09
C ASN A 194 -8.49 17.50 -11.54
N PHE A 195 -9.15 17.43 -12.69
CA PHE A 195 -9.74 16.21 -13.20
C PHE A 195 -9.63 16.13 -14.72
N ASP A 196 -9.18 14.98 -15.21
CA ASP A 196 -9.13 14.63 -16.62
C ASP A 196 -9.77 13.25 -16.80
N TRP A 197 -10.76 13.16 -17.69
CA TRP A 197 -11.52 11.94 -17.93
C TRP A 197 -10.65 10.79 -18.49
N ALA A 198 -9.69 11.11 -19.36
CA ALA A 198 -8.81 10.11 -19.96
C ALA A 198 -7.85 9.52 -18.92
N LEU A 199 -7.40 10.34 -17.97
CA LEU A 199 -6.53 9.92 -16.87
C LEU A 199 -7.30 9.25 -15.72
N PHE A 200 -8.58 9.57 -15.56
CA PHE A 200 -9.47 8.95 -14.58
C PHE A 200 -9.75 7.48 -14.89
N LEU A 201 -9.98 7.12 -16.16
CA LEU A 201 -10.44 5.77 -16.50
C LEU A 201 -9.48 4.64 -16.05
N PRO A 202 -8.15 4.72 -16.25
CA PRO A 202 -7.22 3.74 -15.69
C PRO A 202 -7.26 3.66 -14.16
N ILE A 203 -7.39 4.81 -13.49
CA ILE A 203 -7.45 4.89 -12.02
C ILE A 203 -8.75 4.26 -11.50
N ALA A 204 -9.88 4.55 -12.14
CA ALA A 204 -11.17 3.95 -11.83
C ALA A 204 -11.15 2.42 -11.96
N LEU A 205 -10.47 1.89 -12.98
CA LEU A 205 -10.29 0.45 -13.15
C LEU A 205 -9.46 -0.18 -12.02
N ILE A 206 -8.41 0.51 -11.56
CA ILE A 206 -7.63 0.04 -10.41
C ILE A 206 -8.48 0.04 -9.15
N TYR A 207 -9.31 1.07 -8.92
CA TYR A 207 -10.27 1.09 -7.81
C TYR A 207 -11.27 -0.08 -7.85
N PHE A 208 -11.66 -0.51 -9.05
CA PHE A 208 -12.46 -1.74 -9.20
C PHE A 208 -11.67 -2.98 -8.75
N PHE A 209 -10.39 -3.09 -9.12
CA PHE A 209 -9.55 -4.21 -8.71
C PHE A 209 -9.20 -4.20 -7.22
N THR A 210 -9.02 -3.04 -6.60
CA THR A 210 -8.77 -2.94 -5.16
C THR A 210 -9.99 -3.31 -4.33
N ALA A 211 -11.22 -3.08 -4.83
CA ALA A 211 -12.42 -3.64 -4.21
C ALA A 211 -12.38 -5.19 -4.16
N ILE A 212 -11.84 -5.84 -5.21
CA ILE A 212 -11.66 -7.30 -5.27
C ILE A 212 -10.55 -7.73 -4.29
N GLU A 213 -9.43 -7.01 -4.26
CA GLU A 213 -8.31 -7.24 -3.35
C GLU A 213 -8.77 -7.15 -1.88
N THR A 214 -9.41 -6.05 -1.50
CA THR A 214 -9.97 -5.84 -0.15
C THR A 214 -10.98 -6.91 0.22
N ALA A 215 -11.84 -7.35 -0.70
CA ALA A 215 -12.74 -8.47 -0.44
C ALA A 215 -11.97 -9.76 -0.13
N GLY A 216 -10.93 -10.07 -0.91
CA GLY A 216 -10.05 -11.22 -0.70
C GLY A 216 -9.33 -11.15 0.65
N ASP A 217 -8.72 -10.02 0.96
CA ASP A 217 -7.96 -9.81 2.19
C ASP A 217 -8.83 -9.88 3.44
N LEU A 218 -10.03 -9.29 3.41
CA LEU A 218 -10.97 -9.39 4.53
C LEU A 218 -11.55 -10.80 4.69
N THR A 219 -11.64 -11.57 3.61
CA THR A 219 -12.04 -12.98 3.65
C THR A 219 -10.95 -13.83 4.29
N ALA A 220 -9.69 -13.65 3.87
CA ALA A 220 -8.54 -14.30 4.48
C ALA A 220 -8.38 -13.91 5.95
N ASN A 221 -8.57 -12.63 6.28
CA ASN A 221 -8.58 -12.15 7.65
C ASN A 221 -9.68 -12.81 8.48
N SER A 222 -10.92 -12.88 7.94
CA SER A 222 -12.02 -13.57 8.61
C SER A 222 -11.71 -15.06 8.86
N LEU A 223 -11.07 -15.74 7.90
CA LEU A 223 -10.65 -17.13 8.04
C LEU A 223 -9.65 -17.30 9.18
N PHE A 224 -8.58 -16.48 9.22
CA PHE A 224 -7.56 -16.55 10.27
C PHE A 224 -8.07 -16.11 11.64
N CYS A 225 -9.07 -15.22 11.67
CA CYS A 225 -9.77 -14.83 12.90
C CYS A 225 -10.86 -15.84 13.33
N GLN A 226 -11.01 -16.97 12.64
CA GLN A 226 -12.05 -17.98 12.90
C GLN A 226 -13.49 -17.42 12.87
N LEU A 227 -13.74 -16.46 11.97
CA LEU A 227 -15.04 -15.83 11.76
C LEU A 227 -15.74 -16.41 10.53
N PRO A 228 -17.08 -16.23 10.41
CA PRO A 228 -17.82 -16.71 9.25
C PRO A 228 -17.31 -16.08 7.95
N ILE A 229 -17.04 -16.95 6.96
CA ILE A 229 -16.65 -16.60 5.58
C ILE A 229 -17.82 -16.76 4.58
N ARG A 230 -19.02 -17.07 5.08
CA ARG A 230 -20.25 -17.21 4.31
C ARG A 230 -21.44 -16.65 5.11
N GLY A 231 -22.56 -16.42 4.41
CA GLY A 231 -23.79 -15.89 5.00
C GLY A 231 -23.84 -14.36 5.08
N GLU A 232 -24.90 -13.87 5.70
CA GLU A 232 -25.23 -12.43 5.75
C GLU A 232 -24.25 -11.61 6.59
N LYS A 233 -23.80 -12.14 7.73
CA LYS A 233 -22.80 -11.47 8.59
C LYS A 233 -21.48 -11.25 7.86
N TYR A 234 -21.03 -12.23 7.09
CA TYR A 234 -19.86 -12.13 6.22
C TYR A 234 -20.08 -11.07 5.14
N LEU A 235 -21.22 -11.10 4.45
CA LEU A 235 -21.58 -10.13 3.42
C LEU A 235 -21.57 -8.69 3.94
N LYS A 236 -22.21 -8.46 5.08
CA LYS A 236 -22.26 -7.15 5.73
C LYS A 236 -20.86 -6.66 6.08
N ARG A 237 -19.98 -7.55 6.55
CA ARG A 237 -18.59 -7.24 6.85
C ARG A 237 -17.80 -6.85 5.61
N ILE A 238 -17.90 -7.63 4.53
CA ILE A 238 -17.17 -7.34 3.29
C ILE A 238 -17.68 -6.03 2.68
N ARG A 239 -19.00 -5.81 2.62
CA ARG A 239 -19.59 -4.54 2.19
C ARG A 239 -19.06 -3.37 3.01
N ALA A 240 -19.08 -3.49 4.33
CA ALA A 240 -18.60 -2.44 5.21
C ALA A 240 -17.10 -2.21 5.08
N GLY A 241 -16.32 -3.28 4.84
CA GLY A 241 -14.90 -3.21 4.60
C GLY A 241 -14.53 -2.50 3.31
N ILE A 242 -15.17 -2.83 2.18
CA ILE A 242 -14.95 -2.15 0.90
C ILE A 242 -15.42 -0.69 0.97
N LEU A 243 -16.54 -0.43 1.65
CA LEU A 243 -16.99 0.95 1.88
C LEU A 243 -15.98 1.74 2.74
N GLY A 244 -15.38 1.08 3.73
CA GLY A 244 -14.28 1.63 4.53
C GLY A 244 -13.05 1.95 3.70
N ASP A 245 -12.68 1.06 2.78
CA ASP A 245 -11.58 1.25 1.82
C ASP A 245 -11.81 2.51 0.97
N GLY A 246 -12.97 2.60 0.33
CA GLY A 246 -13.34 3.74 -0.51
C GLY A 246 -13.42 5.04 0.28
N PHE A 247 -13.98 5.02 1.49
CA PHE A 247 -14.01 6.20 2.37
C PHE A 247 -12.59 6.64 2.79
N ASN A 248 -11.72 5.70 3.14
CA ASN A 248 -10.34 5.98 3.52
C ASN A 248 -9.54 6.51 2.32
N SER A 249 -9.79 6.00 1.12
CA SER A 249 -9.22 6.49 -0.13
C SER A 249 -9.72 7.88 -0.51
N LEU A 250 -11.00 8.19 -0.26
CA LEU A 250 -11.54 9.54 -0.43
C LEU A 250 -10.85 10.52 0.52
N MET A 251 -10.74 10.13 1.79
CA MET A 251 -10.03 10.91 2.81
C MET A 251 -8.54 11.08 2.47
N ALA A 252 -7.91 10.06 1.91
CA ALA A 252 -6.54 10.13 1.40
C ALA A 252 -6.40 11.23 0.35
N ALA A 253 -7.26 11.23 -0.66
CA ALA A 253 -7.24 12.24 -1.72
C ALA A 253 -7.48 13.66 -1.17
N ILE A 254 -8.43 13.84 -0.24
CA ILE A 254 -8.71 15.13 0.39
C ILE A 254 -7.47 15.67 1.11
N PHE A 255 -6.77 14.83 1.89
CA PHE A 255 -5.58 15.24 2.63
C PHE A 255 -4.27 15.08 1.85
N CYS A 256 -4.37 15.00 0.52
CA CYS A 256 -3.24 14.94 -0.40
C CYS A 256 -2.28 13.79 -0.10
N THR A 257 -2.84 12.59 0.05
CA THR A 257 -2.10 11.33 0.06
C THR A 257 -2.74 10.32 -0.89
N PHE A 258 -2.09 9.18 -1.05
CA PHE A 258 -2.41 8.21 -2.10
C PHE A 258 -3.46 7.19 -1.64
N PRO A 259 -4.15 6.53 -2.60
CA PRO A 259 -5.25 5.63 -2.29
C PRO A 259 -4.87 4.56 -1.28
N ASN A 260 -5.76 4.31 -0.33
CA ASN A 260 -5.56 3.32 0.72
C ASN A 260 -6.32 2.05 0.41
N THR A 261 -5.73 0.93 0.79
CA THR A 261 -6.39 -0.38 0.74
C THR A 261 -6.05 -1.23 1.95
N THR A 262 -6.68 -2.39 2.09
CA THR A 262 -6.37 -3.36 3.14
C THR A 262 -5.03 -4.04 2.88
N PHE A 263 -4.15 -4.10 3.88
CA PHE A 263 -2.85 -4.76 3.74
C PHE A 263 -2.95 -6.26 4.05
N GLY A 264 -2.91 -7.10 3.01
CA GLY A 264 -2.87 -8.56 3.12
C GLY A 264 -1.68 -9.09 3.94
N GLN A 265 -0.58 -8.35 4.08
CA GLN A 265 0.58 -8.72 4.90
C GLN A 265 0.20 -8.93 6.37
N ASN A 266 -0.75 -8.13 6.87
CA ASN A 266 -1.26 -8.27 8.23
C ASN A 266 -1.94 -9.63 8.45
N ASN A 267 -2.55 -10.22 7.42
CA ASN A 267 -3.10 -11.57 7.51
C ASN A 267 -2.00 -12.61 7.80
N GLY A 268 -0.80 -12.43 7.23
CA GLY A 268 0.36 -13.27 7.53
C GLY A 268 0.82 -13.14 8.99
N VAL A 269 0.79 -11.93 9.55
CA VAL A 269 1.12 -11.69 10.98
C VAL A 269 0.09 -12.38 11.88
N ILE A 270 -1.21 -12.22 11.60
CA ILE A 270 -2.28 -12.87 12.36
C ILE A 270 -2.17 -14.40 12.27
N GLN A 271 -1.91 -14.94 11.08
CA GLN A 271 -1.74 -16.38 10.89
C GLN A 271 -0.57 -16.94 11.70
N MET A 272 0.56 -16.22 11.79
CA MET A 272 1.76 -16.68 12.51
C MET A 272 1.67 -16.48 14.04
N THR A 273 0.98 -15.44 14.49
CA THR A 273 0.89 -15.08 15.92
C THR A 273 -0.35 -15.67 16.59
N GLY A 274 -1.42 -15.91 15.83
CA GLY A 274 -2.74 -16.27 16.36
C GLY A 274 -3.47 -15.09 17.03
N ILE A 275 -2.94 -13.87 16.95
CA ILE A 275 -3.48 -12.69 17.65
C ILE A 275 -4.36 -11.88 16.70
N ALA A 276 -5.68 -12.01 16.83
CA ALA A 276 -6.69 -11.27 16.07
C ALA A 276 -7.40 -10.16 16.88
N SER A 277 -6.77 -9.70 17.96
CA SER A 277 -7.39 -8.73 18.87
C SER A 277 -7.48 -7.32 18.26
N ARG A 278 -8.68 -6.73 18.25
CA ARG A 278 -8.91 -5.34 17.84
C ARG A 278 -8.08 -4.31 18.60
N LYS A 279 -7.65 -4.64 19.84
CA LYS A 279 -6.76 -3.78 20.63
C LYS A 279 -5.43 -3.53 19.92
N VAL A 280 -4.92 -4.53 19.19
CA VAL A 280 -3.70 -4.39 18.38
C VAL A 280 -3.95 -3.40 17.24
N GLY A 281 -5.08 -3.51 16.55
CA GLY A 281 -5.45 -2.56 15.48
C GLY A 281 -5.58 -1.12 15.99
N TYR A 282 -6.16 -0.91 17.19
CA TYR A 282 -6.21 0.43 17.80
C TYR A 282 -4.84 0.97 18.19
N PHE A 283 -3.96 0.11 18.72
CA PHE A 283 -2.59 0.50 19.04
C PHE A 283 -1.81 0.91 17.78
N VAL A 284 -1.87 0.09 16.73
CA VAL A 284 -1.23 0.38 15.44
C VAL A 284 -1.78 1.67 14.82
N ALA A 285 -3.09 1.87 14.85
CA ALA A 285 -3.72 3.10 14.38
C ALA A 285 -3.21 4.33 15.15
N ALA A 286 -3.15 4.25 16.47
CA ALA A 286 -2.63 5.34 17.31
C ALA A 286 -1.17 5.64 16.99
N VAL A 287 -0.33 4.62 16.84
CA VAL A 287 1.07 4.77 16.43
C VAL A 287 1.15 5.50 15.09
N PHE A 288 0.42 5.08 14.06
CA PHE A 288 0.45 5.75 12.76
C PHE A 288 -0.05 7.19 12.81
N VAL A 289 -1.09 7.49 13.58
CA VAL A 289 -1.57 8.87 13.77
C VAL A 289 -0.48 9.72 14.42
N VAL A 290 0.16 9.23 15.49
CA VAL A 290 1.25 9.93 16.17
C VAL A 290 2.40 10.16 15.19
N LEU A 291 2.85 9.11 14.48
CA LEU A 291 3.95 9.22 13.52
C LEU A 291 3.61 10.17 12.36
N GLY A 292 2.35 10.23 11.92
CA GLY A 292 1.89 11.10 10.84
C GLY A 292 1.75 12.58 11.21
N VAL A 293 1.72 12.90 12.50
CA VAL A 293 1.70 14.30 12.98
C VAL A 293 3.10 14.92 13.00
N PHE A 294 4.15 14.11 13.09
CA PHE A 294 5.54 14.58 13.14
C PHE A 294 6.24 14.41 11.78
N PRO A 295 6.39 15.48 10.98
CA PRO A 295 6.97 15.39 9.63
C PRO A 295 8.45 15.00 9.64
N PHE A 296 9.13 15.12 10.78
CA PHE A 296 10.47 14.58 11.01
C PHE A 296 10.57 13.11 10.60
N ILE A 297 9.56 12.30 10.91
CA ILE A 297 9.54 10.87 10.54
C ILE A 297 9.47 10.72 9.02
N GLY A 298 8.64 11.55 8.35
CA GLY A 298 8.58 11.57 6.90
C GLY A 298 9.93 11.92 6.25
N ALA A 299 10.69 12.83 6.86
CA ALA A 299 12.03 13.19 6.38
C ALA A 299 13.07 12.09 6.61
N VAL A 300 13.03 11.41 7.77
CA VAL A 300 13.88 10.22 8.02
C VAL A 300 13.58 9.12 7.01
N LEU A 301 12.29 8.87 6.71
CA LEU A 301 11.88 7.89 5.70
C LEU A 301 12.29 8.33 4.28
N GLN A 302 12.27 9.62 3.98
CA GLN A 302 12.72 10.16 2.70
C GLN A 302 14.24 10.04 2.52
N ALA A 303 15.01 10.09 3.62
CA ALA A 303 16.47 9.93 3.58
C ALA A 303 16.91 8.49 3.26
N ILE A 304 15.98 7.52 3.26
CA ILE A 304 16.27 6.13 2.86
C ILE A 304 16.57 6.13 1.35
N PRO A 305 17.76 5.68 0.93
CA PRO A 305 18.11 5.63 -0.48
C PRO A 305 17.20 4.72 -1.30
N LYS A 306 16.99 5.08 -2.57
CA LYS A 306 16.19 4.30 -3.51
C LYS A 306 16.66 2.84 -3.64
N PRO A 307 17.97 2.52 -3.70
CA PRO A 307 18.42 1.14 -3.79
C PRO A 307 17.98 0.26 -2.60
N VAL A 308 17.96 0.83 -1.39
CA VAL A 308 17.49 0.14 -0.17
C VAL A 308 16.00 -0.16 -0.27
N LEU A 309 15.21 0.83 -0.69
CA LEU A 309 13.77 0.63 -0.93
C LEU A 309 13.53 -0.37 -2.06
N GLY A 310 14.32 -0.35 -3.12
CA GLY A 310 14.24 -1.29 -4.25
C GLY A 310 14.45 -2.74 -3.80
N GLY A 311 15.51 -3.00 -3.04
CA GLY A 311 15.78 -4.33 -2.48
C GLY A 311 14.64 -4.85 -1.60
N ALA A 312 14.07 -3.98 -0.75
CA ALA A 312 12.95 -4.36 0.13
C ALA A 312 11.62 -4.55 -0.64
N THR A 313 11.28 -3.62 -1.54
CA THR A 313 10.05 -3.66 -2.33
C THR A 313 10.04 -4.80 -3.32
N LEU A 314 11.17 -5.19 -3.89
CA LEU A 314 11.27 -6.34 -4.77
C LEU A 314 10.81 -7.64 -4.07
N VAL A 315 11.24 -7.86 -2.82
CA VAL A 315 10.76 -9.02 -2.03
C VAL A 315 9.26 -8.89 -1.75
N MET A 316 8.79 -7.71 -1.37
CA MET A 316 7.36 -7.49 -1.11
C MET A 316 6.49 -7.79 -2.34
N PHE A 317 6.86 -7.28 -3.52
CA PHE A 317 6.13 -7.51 -4.76
C PHE A 317 6.20 -8.97 -5.22
N ALA A 318 7.36 -9.63 -5.04
CA ALA A 318 7.48 -11.07 -5.28
C ALA A 318 6.57 -11.88 -4.34
N MET A 319 6.51 -11.52 -3.05
CA MET A 319 5.62 -12.17 -2.09
C MET A 319 4.13 -11.94 -2.41
N VAL A 320 3.76 -10.76 -2.91
CA VAL A 320 2.39 -10.48 -3.40
C VAL A 320 2.06 -11.38 -4.59
N ALA A 321 2.94 -11.46 -5.60
CA ALA A 321 2.74 -12.33 -6.76
C ALA A 321 2.59 -13.80 -6.35
N VAL A 322 3.45 -14.29 -5.45
CA VAL A 322 3.37 -15.66 -4.89
C VAL A 322 2.07 -15.85 -4.09
N GLY A 323 1.60 -14.85 -3.37
CA GLY A 323 0.29 -14.86 -2.70
C GLY A 323 -0.86 -15.07 -3.69
N GLY A 324 -0.83 -14.35 -4.81
CA GLY A 324 -1.78 -14.53 -5.91
C GLY A 324 -1.74 -15.95 -6.51
N VAL A 325 -0.55 -16.53 -6.71
CA VAL A 325 -0.38 -17.93 -7.15
C VAL A 325 -1.00 -18.91 -6.15
N LYS A 326 -0.80 -18.70 -4.84
CA LYS A 326 -1.43 -19.55 -3.80
C LYS A 326 -2.96 -19.47 -3.83
N ILE A 327 -3.53 -18.30 -4.10
CA ILE A 327 -4.98 -18.15 -4.25
C ILE A 327 -5.45 -18.88 -5.52
N LEU A 328 -4.75 -18.70 -6.64
CA LEU A 328 -5.09 -19.35 -7.90
C LEU A 328 -5.06 -20.88 -7.80
N THR A 329 -4.05 -21.42 -7.13
CA THR A 329 -3.86 -22.87 -6.91
C THR A 329 -4.73 -23.45 -5.80
N SER A 330 -5.54 -22.64 -5.12
CA SER A 330 -6.53 -23.13 -4.14
C SER A 330 -7.73 -23.83 -4.80
N VAL A 331 -7.90 -23.65 -6.11
CA VAL A 331 -8.93 -24.28 -6.93
C VAL A 331 -8.26 -25.25 -7.91
N PRO A 332 -8.87 -26.41 -8.23
CA PRO A 332 -8.33 -27.31 -9.23
C PRO A 332 -8.12 -26.60 -10.58
N LEU A 333 -6.87 -26.62 -11.06
CA LEU A 333 -6.51 -26.18 -12.40
C LEU A 333 -7.02 -27.26 -13.38
N THR A 334 -8.05 -26.91 -14.13
CA THR A 334 -8.67 -27.76 -15.15
C THR A 334 -8.47 -27.10 -16.50
N GLN A 335 -8.75 -27.77 -17.61
CA GLN A 335 -8.65 -27.12 -18.93
C GLN A 335 -9.47 -25.81 -19.04
N ARG A 336 -10.51 -25.65 -18.22
CA ARG A 336 -11.35 -24.44 -18.17
C ARG A 336 -10.74 -23.27 -17.39
N ASN A 337 -9.91 -23.54 -16.38
CA ASN A 337 -9.45 -22.57 -15.37
C ASN A 337 -7.95 -22.38 -15.46
#